data_AF-Q4SNX5-F1
#
_entry.id   AF-Q4SNX5-F1
#
_cell.length_a   1.000
_cell.length_b   1.000
_cell.length_c   1.000
_cell.angle_alpha   90.00
_cell.angle_beta   90.00
_cell.angle_gamma   90.00
#
_symmetry.space_group_name_H-M   'P 1'
#
loop_
_entity.id
_entity.type
_entity.pdbx_description
1 polymer ?
#
loop_
_entity_poly.entity_id
_entity_poly.type
_entity_poly.pdbx_seq_one_letter_code
_entity_poly.pdbx_strand_id
1 'polypeptide(L)' 'LFWEEDMQMSSNFLDRKEELKADHTSYLRQHPEIRALISDFLQFLLLRKPDDVFQFAKEYFLPFAPDHSPEPSLK' A
#
# COMPACT_ATOMS: atom_id res chain seq x y z
N LEU A 1 -7.94 -12.00 28.74
CA LEU A 1 -6.76 -11.19 29.06
C LEU A 1 -6.76 -10.00 28.11
N PHE A 2 -7.15 -8.82 28.61
CA PHE A 2 -7.06 -7.57 27.85
C PHE A 2 -5.59 -7.16 27.83
N TRP A 3 -4.91 -7.37 26.70
CA TRP A 3 -3.51 -7.00 26.53
C TRP A 3 -3.25 -5.51 26.77
N GLU A 4 -4.30 -4.68 26.69
CA GLU A 4 -4.28 -3.24 26.94
C GLU A 4 -4.08 -2.90 28.43
N GLU A 5 -4.47 -3.78 29.35
CA GLU A 5 -4.29 -3.58 30.80
C GLU A 5 -2.92 -4.08 31.30
N ASP A 6 -2.30 -4.99 30.55
CA ASP A 6 -0.97 -5.51 30.84
C ASP A 6 0.09 -4.55 30.29
N MET A 7 0.83 -3.90 31.19
CA MET A 7 1.85 -2.90 30.86
C MET A 7 2.94 -3.45 29.92
N GLN A 8 3.35 -4.71 30.10
CA GLN A 8 4.39 -5.34 29.28
C GLN A 8 3.86 -5.62 27.87
N MET A 9 2.64 -6.18 27.76
CA MET A 9 2.01 -6.46 26.46
C MET A 9 1.72 -5.18 25.68
N SER A 10 1.25 -4.13 26.35
CA SER A 10 1.03 -2.82 25.75
C SER A 10 2.33 -2.19 25.25
N SER A 11 3.43 -2.24 26.04
CA SER A 11 4.75 -1.75 25.61
C SER A 11 5.24 -2.47 24.36
N ASN A 12 5.21 -3.81 24.36
CA ASN A 12 5.65 -4.62 23.22
C ASN A 12 4.85 -4.31 21.94
N PHE A 13 3.53 -4.11 22.09
CA PHE A 13 2.68 -3.72 20.97
C PHE A 13 3.05 -2.34 20.42
N LEU A 14 3.28 -1.36 21.29
CA LEU A 14 3.66 -0.01 20.89
C LEU A 14 5.00 0.02 20.16
N ASP A 15 6.00 -0.69 20.68
CA ASP A 15 7.32 -0.78 20.07
C ASP A 15 7.25 -1.40 18.67
N ARG A 16 6.56 -2.54 18.54
CA ARG A 16 6.42 -3.21 17.23
C ARG A 16 5.61 -2.38 16.24
N LYS A 17 4.58 -1.67 16.71
CA LYS A 17 3.79 -0.76 15.88
C LYS A 17 4.65 0.39 15.36
N GLU A 18 5.52 0.96 16.20
CA GLU A 18 6.38 2.07 15.80
C GLU A 18 7.46 1.62 14.82
N GLU A 19 8.09 0.46 15.07
CA GLU A 19 9.02 -0.17 14.13
C GLU A 19 8.38 -0.35 12.75
N LEU A 20 7.19 -0.94 12.68
CA LEU A 20 6.49 -1.18 11.42
C LEU A 20 6.14 0.12 10.68
N LYS A 21 5.76 1.18 11.42
CA LYS A 21 5.51 2.51 10.82
C LYS A 21 6.78 3.13 10.28
N ALA A 22 7.89 3.01 11.00
CA ALA A 22 9.20 3.51 10.58
C ALA A 22 9.64 2.81 9.28
N ASP A 23 9.48 1.49 9.22
CA ASP A 23 9.78 0.69 8.03
C ASP A 23 8.93 1.10 6.84
N HIS A 24 7.62 1.24 7.02
CA HIS A 24 6.71 1.67 5.94
C HIS A 24 7.06 3.07 5.43
N THR A 25 7.38 3.99 6.34
CA THR A 25 7.83 5.34 5.98
C THR A 25 9.16 5.31 5.25
N SER A 26 10.09 4.44 5.67
CA SER A 26 11.40 4.26 5.03
C SER A 26 11.22 3.71 3.61
N TYR A 27 10.38 2.71 3.41
CA TYR A 27 10.03 2.17 2.10
C TYR A 27 9.52 3.26 1.15
N LEU A 28 8.53 4.06 1.59
CA LEU A 28 8.01 5.16 0.76
C LEU A 28 9.04 6.26 0.47
N ARG A 29 10.01 6.49 1.37
CA ARG A 29 11.13 7.43 1.12
C ARG A 29 12.13 6.88 0.10
N GLN A 30 12.38 5.58 0.14
CA GLN A 30 13.30 4.89 -0.78
C GLN A 30 12.70 4.71 -2.17
N HIS A 31 11.37 4.69 -2.28
CA HIS A 31 10.62 4.48 -3.51
C HIS A 31 9.79 5.72 -3.91
N PRO A 32 10.43 6.83 -4.32
CA PRO A 32 9.73 8.06 -4.74
C PRO A 32 8.79 7.85 -5.92
N GLU A 33 9.01 6.82 -6.74
CA GLU A 33 8.15 6.41 -7.85
C GLU A 33 6.72 6.08 -7.40
N ILE A 34 6.55 5.52 -6.19
CA ILE A 34 5.23 5.22 -5.63
C ILE A 34 4.49 6.52 -5.35
N ARG A 35 5.17 7.51 -4.76
CA ARG A 35 4.57 8.82 -4.48
C ARG A 35 4.18 9.54 -5.77
N ALA A 36 5.01 9.48 -6.80
CA ALA A 36 4.71 10.07 -8.10
C ALA A 36 3.47 9.41 -8.73
N LEU A 37 3.45 8.07 -8.76
CA LEU A 37 2.34 7.28 -9.31
C LEU A 37 1.00 7.60 -8.62
N ILE A 38 0.98 7.63 -7.29
CA ILE A 38 -0.24 7.98 -6.54
C ILE A 38 -0.65 9.44 -6.78
N SER A 39 0.31 10.35 -6.89
CA SER A 39 0.01 11.77 -7.16
C SER A 39 -0.62 11.94 -8.54
N ASP A 40 -0.12 11.25 -9.56
CA ASP A 40 -0.70 11.28 -10.90
C ASP A 40 -2.10 10.68 -10.91
N PHE A 41 -2.30 9.53 -10.26
CA PHE A 41 -3.63 8.94 -10.09
C PHE A 41 -4.62 9.93 -9.46
N LEU A 42 -4.26 10.55 -8.33
CA LEU A 42 -5.12 11.50 -7.63
C LEU A 42 -5.43 12.74 -8.47
N GLN A 43 -4.46 13.26 -9.22
CA GLN A 43 -4.68 14.37 -10.15
C GLN A 43 -5.74 14.00 -11.20
N PHE A 44 -5.62 12.82 -11.83
CA PHE A 44 -6.61 12.36 -12.80
C PHE A 44 -7.97 12.11 -12.17
N LEU A 45 -8.01 11.52 -10.98
CA LEU A 45 -9.25 11.23 -10.25
C LEU A 45 -10.01 12.52 -9.93
N LEU A 46 -9.32 13.54 -9.44
CA LEU A 46 -9.92 14.83 -9.08
C LEU A 46 -10.38 15.65 -10.29
N LEU A 47 -9.71 15.48 -11.44
CA LEU A 47 -10.11 16.11 -12.70
C LEU A 47 -11.33 15.43 -13.32
N ARG A 48 -11.35 14.09 -13.38
CA ARG A 48 -12.42 13.35 -14.06
C ARG A 48 -13.66 13.15 -13.20
N LYS A 49 -13.50 13.06 -11.88
CA LYS A 49 -14.58 12.80 -10.91
C LYS A 49 -15.55 11.69 -11.38
N PRO A 50 -15.03 10.48 -11.63
CA PRO A 50 -15.86 9.36 -12.10
C PRO A 50 -16.88 8.95 -11.04
N ASP A 51 -18.03 8.42 -11.49
CA ASP A 51 -19.05 7.87 -10.60
C ASP A 51 -18.55 6.59 -9.88
N ASP A 52 -17.71 5.80 -10.56
CA ASP A 52 -17.06 4.60 -10.01
C ASP A 52 -15.54 4.80 -9.91
N VAL A 53 -15.09 5.10 -8.69
CA VAL A 53 -13.67 5.30 -8.37
C VAL A 53 -12.87 4.00 -8.43
N PHE A 54 -13.48 2.85 -8.12
CA PHE A 54 -12.77 1.57 -8.10
C PHE A 54 -12.48 1.07 -9.50
N GLN A 55 -13.46 1.16 -10.40
CA GLN A 55 -13.25 0.81 -11.80
C GLN A 55 -12.21 1.74 -12.45
N PHE A 56 -12.27 3.04 -12.15
CA PHE A 56 -11.26 4.00 -12.60
C PHE A 56 -9.85 3.67 -12.10
N ALA A 57 -9.71 3.32 -10.83
CA ALA A 57 -8.44 2.89 -10.25
C ALA A 57 -7.92 1.61 -10.93
N LYS A 58 -8.79 0.61 -11.13
CA LYS A 58 -8.42 -0.64 -11.79
C LYS A 58 -7.85 -0.38 -13.18
N GLU A 59 -8.51 0.43 -13.98
CA GLU A 59 -8.04 0.78 -15.33
C GLU A 59 -6.73 1.56 -15.31
N TYR A 60 -6.57 2.50 -14.37
CA TYR A 60 -5.35 3.28 -14.22
C TYR A 60 -4.15 2.41 -13.81
N PHE A 61 -4.33 1.48 -12.86
CA PHE A 61 -3.26 0.67 -12.31
C PHE A 61 -2.97 -0.62 -13.10
N LEU A 62 -3.87 -1.04 -14.00
CA LEU A 62 -3.73 -2.27 -14.79
C LEU A 62 -2.37 -2.40 -15.51
N PRO A 63 -1.82 -1.34 -16.15
CA PRO A 63 -0.55 -1.45 -16.86
C PRO A 63 0.67 -1.71 -15.96
N PHE A 64 0.54 -1.49 -14.65
CA PHE A 64 1.61 -1.70 -13.66
C PHE A 64 1.54 -3.10 -13.04
N ALA A 65 0.52 -3.89 -13.36
CA ALA A 65 0.43 -5.27 -12.88
C ALA A 65 1.57 -6.10 -13.49
N PRO A 66 2.24 -6.97 -12.71
CA PRO A 66 3.20 -7.90 -13.26
C PRO A 66 2.51 -8.79 -14.30
N ASP A 67 3.17 -8.99 -15.44
CA ASP A 67 2.65 -9.87 -16.48
C ASP A 67 2.62 -11.30 -15.93
N HIS A 68 1.44 -11.78 -15.56
CA HIS A 68 1.22 -13.17 -15.21
C HIS A 68 1.29 -13.99 -16.50
N SER A 69 2.49 -14.10 -17.08
CA SER A 69 2.79 -15.26 -17.91
C SER A 69 2.59 -16.49 -17.00
N PRO A 70 1.69 -17.42 -17.33
CA PRO A 70 1.55 -18.62 -16.52
C PRO A 70 2.90 -19.34 -16.57
N GLU A 71 3.54 -19.51 -15.42
CA GLU A 71 4.74 -20.34 -15.33
C GLU A 71 4.47 -21.67 -16.04
N PRO A 72 5.30 -22.09 -17.01
CA PRO A 72 5.12 -23.36 -17.66
C PRO A 72 5.24 -24.43 -16.58
N SER A 73 4.15 -25.16 -16.35
CA SER A 73 4.08 -26.20 -15.33
C SER A 73 5.28 -27.13 -15.47
N LEU A 74 6.16 -27.13 -14.47
CA LEU A 74 7.24 -28.12 -14.37
C LEU A 74 6.59 -29.51 -14.36
N LYS A 75 6.83 -30.28 -15.42
CA LYS A 75 6.56 -31.72 -15.50
C LYS A 75 7.77 -32.50 -15.03
#